data_AF-A0A1E2SK64-F1
#
_entry.id   AF-A0A1E2SK64-F1
#
_cell.length_a   1.000
_cell.length_b   1.000
_cell.length_c   1.000
_cell.angle_alpha   90.00
_cell.angle_beta   90.00
_cell.angle_gamma   90.00
#
_symmetry.space_group_name_H-M   'P 1'
#
loop_
_entity.id
_entity.type
_entity.pdbx_description
1 polymer ?
#
loop_
_entity_poly.entity_id
_entity_poly.type
_entity_poly.pdbx_seq_one_letter_code
_entity_poly.pdbx_strand_id
1 'polypeptide(L)' 'MRESGYRPVQLWVPDVRTESFVNEAHRQSSVVAAADRQADDQAFIEAVSVTWDDE' A
#
# COMPACT_ATOMS: atom_id res chain seq x y z
N MET A 1 21.02 -1.49 -16.01
CA MET A 1 20.09 -0.38 -15.68
C MET A 1 20.02 0.67 -16.77
N ARG A 2 21.09 1.46 -17.03
CA ARG A 2 21.10 2.44 -18.13
C ARG A 2 21.10 1.78 -19.52
N GLU A 3 21.86 0.71 -19.69
CA GLU A 3 21.89 -0.08 -20.93
C GLU A 3 20.58 -0.84 -21.21
N SER A 4 19.77 -1.06 -20.17
CA SER A 4 18.44 -1.69 -20.29
C SER A 4 17.34 -0.67 -20.60
N GLY A 5 17.69 0.59 -20.89
CA GLY A 5 16.74 1.65 -21.26
C GLY A 5 16.05 2.39 -20.09
N TYR A 6 16.34 2.03 -18.83
CA TYR A 6 15.72 2.71 -17.68
C TYR A 6 16.29 4.12 -17.47
N ARG A 7 15.41 5.08 -17.17
CA ARG A 7 15.79 6.45 -16.81
C ARG A 7 15.54 6.71 -15.32
N PRO A 8 16.54 7.18 -14.56
CA PRO A 8 16.34 7.54 -13.17
C PRO A 8 15.43 8.76 -13.07
N VAL A 9 14.43 8.67 -12.19
CA VAL A 9 13.61 9.81 -11.74
C VAL A 9 13.99 10.14 -10.31
N GLN A 10 14.14 11.42 -10.03
CA GLN A 10 14.36 11.91 -8.68
C GLN A 10 13.05 12.51 -8.18
N LEU A 11 12.59 12.04 -7.03
CA LEU A 11 11.43 12.57 -6.33
C LEU A 11 11.89 13.13 -4.99
N TRP A 12 11.31 14.25 -4.59
CA TRP A 12 11.52 14.78 -3.25
C TRP A 12 10.55 14.10 -2.28
N VAL A 13 11.08 13.54 -1.20
CA VAL A 13 10.31 12.84 -0.16
C VAL A 13 10.38 13.67 1.13
N PRO A 14 9.26 13.89 1.83
CA PRO A 14 9.27 14.56 3.12
C PRO A 14 10.08 13.78 4.16
N ASP A 15 10.61 14.48 5.18
CA ASP A 15 11.31 13.83 6.28
C ASP A 15 10.34 12.98 7.12
N VAL A 16 10.51 11.67 6.99
CA VAL A 16 9.68 10.65 7.62
C VAL A 16 9.82 10.58 9.14
N ARG A 17 10.79 11.30 9.72
CA ARG A 17 11.03 11.34 11.17
C ARG A 17 10.26 12.43 11.89
N THR A 18 9.61 13.33 11.15
CA THR A 18 8.85 14.44 11.75
C THR A 18 7.54 13.94 12.33
N GLU A 19 7.11 14.50 13.46
CA GLU A 19 5.79 14.18 14.06
C GLU A 19 4.64 14.46 13.09
N SER A 20 4.74 15.52 12.28
CA SER A 20 3.75 15.84 11.26
C SER A 20 3.62 14.73 10.21
N PHE A 21 4.74 14.12 9.78
CA PHE A 21 4.69 13.01 8.84
C PHE A 21 4.05 11.78 9.49
N VAL A 22 4.42 11.44 10.73
CA VAL A 22 3.84 10.31 11.46
C VAL A 22 2.33 10.45 11.59
N ASN A 23 1.85 11.63 11.99
CA ASN A 23 0.43 11.91 12.14
C ASN A 23 -0.35 11.78 10.82
N GLU A 24 0.20 12.33 9.74
CA GLU A 24 -0.46 12.25 8.42
C GLU A 24 -0.41 10.84 7.84
N ALA A 25 0.71 10.12 8.00
CA ALA A 25 0.84 8.73 7.59
C ALA A 25 -0.19 7.84 8.29
N HIS A 26 -0.37 8.01 9.61
CA HIS A 26 -1.42 7.31 10.35
C HIS A 26 -2.82 7.66 9.83
N ARG A 27 -3.11 8.96 9.64
CA ARG A 27 -4.41 9.43 9.13
C ARG A 27 -4.73 8.82 7.77
N GLN A 28 -3.80 8.90 6.82
CA GLN A 28 -4.00 8.38 5.46
C GLN A 28 -4.10 6.85 5.45
N SER A 29 -3.29 6.15 6.21
CA SER A 29 -3.37 4.68 6.32
C SER A 29 -4.75 4.25 6.82
N SER A 30 -5.32 4.98 7.78
CA SER A 30 -6.67 4.71 8.30
C SER A 30 -7.75 4.94 7.24
N VAL A 31 -7.60 5.98 6.40
CA VAL A 31 -8.53 6.27 5.29
C VAL A 31 -8.47 5.17 4.23
N VAL A 32 -7.27 4.74 3.83
CA VAL A 32 -7.09 3.66 2.85
C VAL A 32 -7.70 2.36 3.37
N ALA A 33 -7.42 1.98 4.61
CA ALA A 33 -8.00 0.77 5.20
C ALA A 33 -9.53 0.82 5.32
N ALA A 34 -10.11 2.02 5.50
CA ALA A 34 -11.56 2.19 5.49
C ALA A 34 -12.14 2.06 4.08
N ALA A 35 -11.46 2.62 3.06
CA ALA A 35 -11.88 2.53 1.66
C ALA A 35 -11.78 1.10 1.11
N ASP A 36 -10.73 0.37 1.48
CA ASP A 36 -10.52 -1.03 1.08
C ASP A 36 -11.67 -1.93 1.55
N ARG A 37 -12.14 -1.75 2.78
CA ARG A 37 -13.32 -2.44 3.32
C ARG A 37 -14.64 -2.10 2.64
N GLN A 38 -14.70 -1.05 1.82
CA GLN A 38 -15.90 -0.69 1.06
C GLN A 38 -15.93 -1.32 -0.34
N ALA A 39 -14.83 -1.89 -0.83
CA ALA A 39 -14.78 -2.57 -2.12
C ALA A 39 -15.08 -4.07 -1.97
N ASP A 40 -15.83 -4.65 -2.91
CA ASP A 40 -16.14 -6.10 -2.96
C ASP A 40 -14.88 -6.97 -3.17
N ASP A 41 -13.73 -6.36 -3.45
CA ASP A 41 -12.47 -7.04 -3.72
C ASP A 41 -12.02 -7.93 -2.55
N GLN A 42 -12.20 -7.47 -1.31
CA GLN A 42 -11.86 -8.27 -0.12
C GLN A 42 -12.77 -9.50 0.00
N ALA A 43 -14.07 -9.35 -0.29
CA ALA A 43 -15.02 -10.47 -0.27
C ALA A 43 -14.72 -11.49 -1.38
N PHE A 44 -14.31 -11.01 -2.56
CA PHE A 44 -13.85 -11.87 -3.65
C PHE A 44 -12.58 -12.65 -3.25
N ILE A 45 -11.56 -11.97 -2.70
CA ILE A 45 -10.32 -12.61 -2.25
C ILE A 45 -10.62 -13.70 -1.23
N GLU A 46 -11.47 -13.42 -0.24
CA GLU A 46 -11.90 -14.41 0.75
C GLU A 46 -12.62 -15.60 0.10
N ALA A 47 -13.49 -15.37 -0.89
CA ALA A 47 -14.24 -16.44 -1.56
C ALA A 47 -13.36 -17.37 -2.42
N VAL A 48 -12.23 -16.89 -2.93
CA VAL A 48 -11.32 -17.68 -3.79
C VAL A 48 -10.05 -18.16 -3.07
N SER A 49 -9.81 -17.69 -1.85
CA SER A 49 -8.67 -18.14 -1.04
C SER A 49 -8.91 -19.54 -0.49
N VAL A 50 -7.89 -20.40 -0.57
CA VAL A 50 -7.87 -21.71 0.11
C VAL A 50 -6.97 -21.64 1.33
N THR A 51 -7.34 -22.37 2.39
CA THR A 51 -6.50 -22.49 3.57
C THR A 51 -5.24 -23.27 3.24
N TRP A 52 -4.09 -22.77 3.70
CA TRP A 52 -2.78 -23.38 3.44
C TRP A 52 -2.65 -24.83 3.96
N ASP A 53 -3.55 -25.26 4.84
CA ASP A 53 -3.61 -26.61 5.40
C ASP A 53 -4.40 -27.61 4.53
N ASP A 54 -4.98 -27.17 3.40
CA ASP A 54 -5.74 -28.02 2.47
C ASP A 54 -4.87 -28.63 1.33
N GLU A 55 -3.55 -28.77 1.52
CA GLU A 55 -2.65 -29.55 0.63
C GLU A 55 -2.65 -31.05 0.92
#